data_AF-F4RP28-F1
#
_entry.id   AF-F4RP28-F1
#
_cell.length_a   1.000
_cell.length_b   1.000
_cell.length_c   1.000
_cell.angle_alpha   90.00
_cell.angle_beta   90.00
_cell.angle_gamma   90.00
#
_symmetry.space_group_name_H-M   'P 1'
#
loop_
_entity.id
_entity.type
_entity.pdbx_description
1 polymer ?
#
loop_
_entity_poly.entity_id
_entity_poly.type
_entity_poly.pdbx_seq_one_letter_code
_entity_poly.pdbx_strand_id
1 'polypeptide(L)'
;TGSVKGTFKGHAGPVTSIAIYDMVTPQGSRKLLITGSWDKTVKVWDVETQIQFSSSAAHQDFVKSVEMIKGLGLFASGSTDRDILLWDIKT
;
A
#
# COMPACT_ATOMS: atom_id res chain seq x y z
N THR A 1 -9.74 24.84 -2.23
CA THR A 1 -9.96 24.47 -3.64
C THR A 1 -9.12 23.24 -3.92
N GLY A 2 -9.73 22.06 -4.01
CA GLY A 2 -8.97 20.82 -4.22
C GLY A 2 -8.75 20.59 -5.72
N SER A 3 -7.50 20.57 -6.18
CA SER A 3 -7.14 20.10 -7.52
C SER A 3 -6.49 18.72 -7.42
N VAL A 4 -6.85 17.80 -8.33
CA VAL A 4 -6.19 16.49 -8.42
C VAL A 4 -4.72 16.69 -8.78
N LYS A 5 -3.80 16.18 -7.95
CA LYS A 5 -2.34 16.26 -8.16
C LYS A 5 -1.71 15.05 -8.85
N GLY A 6 -2.42 13.92 -8.90
CA GLY A 6 -1.87 12.68 -9.43
C GLY A 6 -2.92 11.57 -9.54
N THR A 7 -2.59 10.51 -10.28
CA THR A 7 -3.44 9.33 -10.42
C THR A 7 -2.57 8.08 -10.53
N PHE A 8 -2.66 7.21 -9.52
CA PHE A 8 -1.93 5.95 -9.46
C PHE A 8 -2.69 4.86 -10.21
N LYS A 9 -2.17 4.44 -11.37
CA LYS A 9 -2.79 3.42 -12.22
C LYS A 9 -2.00 2.11 -12.13
N GLY A 10 -2.69 0.98 -11.99
CA GLY A 10 -2.05 -0.34 -12.05
C GLY A 10 -2.78 -1.47 -11.33
N HIS A 11 -3.76 -1.17 -10.48
CA HIS A 11 -4.69 -2.22 -10.00
C HIS A 11 -5.64 -2.65 -11.13
N ALA A 12 -5.93 -3.94 -11.18
CA ALA A 12 -6.87 -4.55 -12.14
C ALA A 12 -8.29 -4.69 -11.55
N GLY A 13 -8.46 -4.37 -10.27
CA GLY A 13 -9.73 -4.39 -9.56
C GLY A 13 -9.92 -3.13 -8.70
N PRO A 14 -11.11 -2.96 -8.11
CA PRO A 14 -11.39 -1.86 -7.19
C PRO A 14 -10.36 -1.76 -6.06
N VAL A 15 -9.81 -0.55 -5.89
CA VAL A 15 -8.99 -0.21 -4.72
C VAL A 15 -9.92 -0.04 -3.53
N THR A 16 -9.69 -0.80 -2.47
CA THR A 16 -10.57 -0.88 -1.29
C THR A 16 -10.06 -0.13 -0.09
N SER A 17 -8.73 0.01 0.03
CA SER A 17 -8.10 0.55 1.21
C SER A 17 -6.76 1.17 0.85
N ILE A 18 -6.38 2.21 1.59
CA ILE A 18 -5.11 2.91 1.44
C ILE A 18 -4.48 3.14 2.81
N ALA A 19 -3.14 3.16 2.86
CA ALA A 19 -2.37 3.58 4.03
C ALA A 19 -1.17 4.43 3.58
N ILE A 20 -0.73 5.36 4.43
CA ILE A 20 0.43 6.24 4.15
C ILE A 20 1.54 5.93 5.15
N TYR A 21 2.76 5.81 4.65
CA TYR A 21 3.96 5.64 5.46
C TYR A 21 4.99 6.72 5.15
N ASP A 22 5.40 7.44 6.20
CA ASP A 22 6.49 8.39 6.14
C ASP A 22 7.81 7.66 6.45
N MET A 23 8.54 7.32 5.39
CA MET A 23 9.83 6.65 5.49
C MET A 23 10.93 7.69 5.64
N VAL A 24 11.74 7.57 6.69
CA VAL A 24 12.95 8.37 6.87
C VAL A 24 14.16 7.49 6.53
N THR A 25 14.97 7.93 5.56
CA THR A 25 16.24 7.30 5.18
C THR A 25 17.39 8.28 5.38
N PRO A 26 18.66 7.82 5.38
CA PRO A 26 19.81 8.73 5.44
C PRO A 26 19.87 9.72 4.27
N GLN A 27 19.21 9.42 3.14
CA GLN A 27 19.17 10.26 1.94
C GLN A 27 18.01 11.26 1.95
N GLY A 28 17.07 11.17 2.90
CA GLY A 28 15.93 12.07 3.02
C GLY A 28 14.66 11.38 3.52
N SER A 29 13.54 12.10 3.45
CA SER A 29 12.22 11.55 3.75
C SER A 29 11.47 11.21 2.47
N ARG A 30 10.79 10.07 2.45
CA ARG A 30 9.96 9.60 1.34
C ARG A 30 8.58 9.23 1.84
N LYS A 31 7.52 9.65 1.14
CA LYS A 31 6.15 9.23 1.43
C LYS A 31 5.76 8.05 0.54
N LEU A 32 5.42 6.95 1.17
CA LEU A 32 4.89 5.77 0.50
C LEU A 32 3.38 5.68 0.67
N LEU A 33 2.69 5.33 -0.41
CA LEU A 33 1.28 4.96 -0.41
C LEU A 33 1.19 3.44 -0.55
N ILE A 34 0.42 2.79 0.32
CA ILE A 34 0.15 1.36 0.27
C ILE A 34 -1.33 1.19 -0.05
N THR A 35 -1.66 0.30 -1.00
CA THR A 35 -3.03 0.11 -1.47
C THR A 35 -3.40 -1.36 -1.51
N GLY A 36 -4.60 -1.68 -1.02
CA GLY A 36 -5.23 -3.00 -1.14
C GLY A 36 -6.35 -2.99 -2.18
N SER A 37 -6.56 -4.11 -2.86
CA SER A 37 -7.53 -4.21 -3.96
C SER A 37 -8.23 -5.57 -4.04
N TRP A 38 -9.38 -5.59 -4.72
CA TRP A 38 -10.07 -6.81 -5.14
C TRP A 38 -9.31 -7.61 -6.19
N ASP A 39 -8.26 -7.06 -6.81
CA ASP A 39 -7.33 -7.88 -7.60
C ASP A 39 -6.41 -8.76 -6.74
N LYS A 40 -6.67 -8.81 -5.43
CA LYS A 40 -5.97 -9.65 -4.43
C LYS A 40 -4.54 -9.19 -4.16
N THR A 41 -4.14 -8.04 -4.70
CA THR A 41 -2.80 -7.49 -4.51
C THR A 41 -2.76 -6.41 -3.45
N VAL A 42 -1.58 -6.31 -2.83
CA VAL A 42 -1.14 -5.09 -2.16
C VAL A 42 -0.05 -4.45 -3.02
N LYS A 43 -0.19 -3.14 -3.28
CA LYS A 43 0.80 -2.36 -4.03
C LYS A 43 1.36 -1.24 -3.18
N VAL A 44 2.62 -0.90 -3.42
CA VAL A 44 3.32 0.21 -2.77
C VAL A 44 3.78 1.20 -3.82
N TRP A 45 3.55 2.48 -3.57
CA TRP A 45 3.80 3.57 -4.51
C TRP A 45 4.60 4.69 -3.86
N ASP A 46 5.37 5.39 -4.68
CA ASP A 46 5.91 6.69 -4.34
C ASP A 46 4.87 7.78 -4.49
N VAL A 47 4.64 8.59 -3.46
CA VAL A 47 3.67 9.67 -3.58
C VAL A 47 4.16 10.79 -4.52
N GLU A 48 5.46 11.09 -4.53
CA GLU A 48 6.03 12.22 -5.29
C GLU A 48 6.16 11.91 -6.78
N THR A 49 6.68 10.72 -7.10
CA THR A 49 6.95 10.28 -8.47
C THR A 49 5.79 9.49 -9.08
N GLN A 50 4.83 9.05 -8.28
CA GLN A 50 3.68 8.21 -8.70
C GLN A 50 4.09 6.86 -9.29
N ILE A 51 5.32 6.42 -9.03
CA ILE A 51 5.87 5.15 -9.50
C ILE A 51 5.49 4.03 -8.53
N GLN A 52 5.07 2.89 -9.07
CA GLN A 52 4.86 1.66 -8.30
C GLN A 52 6.23 1.06 -7.90
N PHE A 53 6.48 0.90 -6.60
CA PHE A 53 7.66 0.18 -6.12
C PHE A 53 7.47 -1.31 -6.06
N SER A 54 6.30 -1.74 -5.61
CA SER A 54 6.03 -3.15 -5.36
C SER A 54 4.59 -3.48 -5.65
N SER A 55 4.38 -4.74 -6.04
CA SER A 55 3.08 -5.33 -6.30
C SER A 55 3.15 -6.80 -5.92
N SER A 56 2.53 -7.14 -4.81
CA SER A 56 2.52 -8.50 -4.28
C SER A 56 1.14 -9.12 -4.46
N ALA A 57 1.08 -10.33 -5.03
CA ALA A 57 -0.10 -11.19 -4.96
C ALA A 57 -0.26 -11.66 -3.51
N ALA A 58 -0.77 -10.75 -2.68
CA ALA A 58 -0.77 -10.85 -1.24
C ALA A 58 -1.67 -11.99 -0.77
N HIS A 59 -2.89 -12.04 -1.30
CA HIS A 59 -3.99 -12.80 -0.75
C HIS A 59 -4.58 -13.74 -1.81
N GLN A 60 -5.27 -14.81 -1.37
CA GLN A 60 -5.99 -15.72 -2.28
C GLN A 60 -7.38 -15.17 -2.64
N ASP A 61 -7.86 -14.16 -1.92
CA ASP A 61 -9.10 -13.44 -2.18
C ASP A 61 -8.92 -11.91 -1.99
N PHE A 62 -10.02 -11.16 -2.05
CA PHE A 62 -10.03 -9.70 -2.05
C PHE A 62 -9.40 -9.12 -0.79
N VAL A 63 -8.42 -8.23 -0.97
CA VAL A 63 -7.90 -7.39 0.10
C VAL A 63 -8.96 -6.35 0.45
N LYS A 64 -9.38 -6.33 1.71
CA LYS A 64 -10.41 -5.42 2.22
C LYS A 64 -9.83 -4.25 3.00
N SER A 65 -8.67 -4.44 3.62
CA SER A 65 -8.03 -3.43 4.45
C SER A 65 -6.52 -3.51 4.34
N VAL A 66 -5.86 -2.36 4.41
CA VAL A 66 -4.43 -2.20 4.66
C VAL A 66 -4.27 -1.10 5.70
N GLU A 67 -3.46 -1.35 6.73
CA GLU A 67 -3.25 -0.39 7.83
C GLU A 67 -1.78 -0.39 8.26
N MET A 68 -1.25 0.81 8.53
CA MET A 68 0.11 0.98 9.06
C MET A 68 0.15 0.72 10.57
N ILE A 69 1.13 -0.05 11.00
CA ILE A 69 1.45 -0.21 12.42
C ILE A 69 2.53 0.82 12.77
N LYS A 70 2.08 1.97 13.28
CA LYS A 70 2.93 3.12 13.60
C LYS A 70 4.03 2.73 14.59
N GLY A 71 5.25 3.18 14.32
CA GLY A 71 6.42 2.96 15.17
C GLY A 71 7.18 1.65 14.92
N LEU A 72 6.57 0.68 14.23
CA LEU A 72 7.23 -0.61 13.95
C LEU A 72 7.74 -0.74 12.51
N GLY A 73 7.34 0.15 11.61
CA GLY A 73 7.67 0.02 10.19
C GLY A 73 6.98 -1.17 9.53
N LEU A 74 5.88 -1.63 10.11
CA LEU A 74 5.09 -2.75 9.59
C LEU A 74 3.75 -2.26 9.08
N PHE A 75 3.14 -3.01 8.17
CA PHE A 75 1.73 -2.85 7.83
C PHE A 75 1.03 -4.21 7.81
N ALA A 76 -0.27 -4.21 8.04
CA ALA A 76 -1.10 -5.39 7.96
C ALA A 76 -2.06 -5.27 6.78
N SER A 77 -2.35 -6.40 6.12
CA SER A 77 -3.43 -6.51 5.14
C SER A 77 -4.41 -7.60 5.53
N GLY A 78 -5.69 -7.28 5.50
CA GLY A 78 -6.79 -8.21 5.80
C GLY A 78 -7.60 -8.54 4.55
N SER A 79 -8.00 -9.80 4.40
CA SER A 79 -8.62 -10.33 3.20
C SER A 79 -9.85 -11.19 3.49
N THR A 80 -10.63 -11.43 2.42
CA THR A 80 -11.80 -12.32 2.45
C THR A 80 -11.39 -13.81 2.53
N ASP A 81 -10.13 -14.14 2.25
CA ASP A 81 -9.57 -15.49 2.41
C ASP A 81 -9.36 -15.91 3.88
N ARG A 82 -9.70 -15.00 4.82
CA ARG A 82 -9.66 -15.19 6.28
C ARG A 82 -8.28 -15.06 6.91
N ASP A 83 -7.27 -14.69 6.12
CA ASP A 83 -5.92 -14.46 6.63
C ASP A 83 -5.62 -12.98 6.82
N ILE A 84 -4.70 -12.73 7.76
CA ILE A 84 -4.06 -11.43 7.95
C ILE A 84 -2.58 -11.63 7.64
N LEU A 85 -2.05 -10.81 6.74
CA LEU A 85 -0.62 -10.79 6.44
C LEU A 85 0.03 -9.57 7.04
N LEU A 86 1.18 -9.78 7.67
CA LEU A 86 2.03 -8.75 8.26
C LEU A 86 3.26 -8.57 7.37
N TRP A 87 3.58 -7.32 7.06
CA TRP A 87 4.60 -6.95 6.09
C TRP A 87 5.60 -6.00 6.72
N ASP A 88 6.89 -6.21 6.46
CA ASP A 88 7.93 -5.23 6.74
C ASP A 88 8.09 -4.31 5.54
N ILE A 89 8.00 -2.99 5.76
CA ILE A 89 8.09 -2.00 4.67
C ILE A 89 9.52 -1.79 4.17
N LYS A 90 10.52 -2.30 4.89
CA LYS A 90 11.95 -2.13 4.58
C LYS A 90 12.54 -3.30 3.81
N THR A 91 11.82 -4.41 3.66
CA THR A 91 12.29 -5.65 3.00
C THR A 91 11.41 -6.01 1.81
#